data_AF-A0A7V7NRP9-F1
#
_entry.id   AF-A0A7V7NRP9-F1
#
_cell.length_a   1.000
_cell.length_b   1.000
_cell.length_c   1.000
_cell.angle_alpha   90.00
_cell.angle_beta   90.00
_cell.angle_gamma   90.00
#
_symmetry.space_group_name_H-M   'P 1'
#
loop_
_entity.id
_entity.type
_entity.pdbx_description
1 polymer ?
#
loop_
_entity_poly.entity_id
_entity_poly.type
_entity_poly.pdbx_seq_one_letter_code
_entity_poly.pdbx_strand_id
1 'polypeptide(L)'
;MKTKIYIAGPMSGLPEFNRHNFHLVDTLLTKAGNVVLNPATLPDGLSQPEYMDICCAMVRCADALFMLNDWEKSEGAMAEYHLAKKLGKSILIQGEDDIPKLVEQRKIIVKVCQVYGASHNYLPSIDRGTMVCECGAWK
;
A
#
# COMPACT_ATOMS: atom_id res chain seq x y z
N MET A 1 -0.08 2.07 21.86
CA MET A 1 -0.62 2.96 20.80
C MET A 1 -0.52 2.24 19.45
N LYS A 2 -1.40 2.54 18.49
CA LYS A 2 -1.28 2.01 17.12
C LYS A 2 -0.26 2.86 16.34
N THR A 3 0.61 2.21 15.55
CA THR A 3 1.55 2.88 14.66
C THR A 3 0.82 3.40 13.42
N LYS A 4 1.07 4.65 13.03
CA LYS A 4 0.58 5.22 11.77
C LYS A 4 1.58 4.94 10.65
N ILE A 5 1.15 4.26 9.60
CA ILE A 5 2.00 3.87 8.48
C ILE A 5 1.47 4.48 7.19
N TYR A 6 2.31 5.23 6.49
CA TYR A 6 2.01 5.75 5.16
C TYR A 6 2.52 4.79 4.09
N ILE A 7 1.71 4.50 3.06
CA ILE A 7 2.14 3.65 1.93
C ILE A 7 2.62 4.54 0.79
N ALA A 8 3.84 4.31 0.32
CA ALA A 8 4.46 5.06 -0.78
C ALA A 8 4.86 4.10 -1.90
N GLY A 9 4.67 4.49 -3.16
CA GLY A 9 5.02 3.66 -4.31
C GLY A 9 4.64 4.27 -5.66
N PRO A 10 4.93 3.59 -6.79
CA PRO A 10 4.54 4.06 -8.11
C PRO A 10 3.02 3.98 -8.29
N MET A 11 2.42 5.05 -8.85
CA MET A 11 1.00 5.13 -9.20
C MET A 11 0.80 5.60 -10.64
N SER A 12 1.35 6.76 -11.00
CA SER A 12 1.22 7.34 -12.34
C SER A 12 1.83 6.46 -13.42
N GLY A 13 1.12 6.30 -14.55
CA GLY A 13 1.59 5.52 -15.70
C GLY A 13 1.41 4.00 -15.56
N LEU A 14 0.83 3.52 -14.45
CA LEU A 14 0.49 2.11 -14.25
C LEU A 14 -1.02 1.87 -14.44
N PRO A 15 -1.45 0.66 -14.86
CA PRO A 15 -2.86 0.28 -14.91
C PRO A 15 -3.55 0.52 -13.57
N GLU A 16 -4.76 1.11 -13.61
CA GLU A 16 -5.56 1.44 -12.42
C GLU A 16 -4.80 2.21 -11.33
N PHE A 17 -3.78 3.00 -11.73
CA PHE A 17 -2.88 3.74 -10.85
C PHE A 17 -2.24 2.89 -9.74
N ASN A 18 -2.04 1.59 -9.99
CA ASN A 18 -1.53 0.64 -9.01
C ASN A 18 -2.39 0.54 -7.73
N ARG A 19 -3.64 1.05 -7.73
CA ARG A 19 -4.51 1.11 -6.54
C ARG A 19 -4.68 -0.27 -5.88
N HIS A 20 -4.63 -1.34 -6.67
CA HIS A 20 -4.71 -2.70 -6.16
C HIS A 20 -3.62 -3.02 -5.13
N ASN A 21 -2.34 -2.77 -5.44
CA ASN A 21 -1.24 -3.07 -4.52
C ASN A 21 -1.31 -2.22 -3.25
N PHE A 22 -1.68 -0.95 -3.38
CA PHE A 22 -1.89 -0.06 -2.24
C PHE A 22 -3.00 -0.59 -1.30
N HIS A 23 -4.16 -1.00 -1.84
CA HIS A 23 -5.26 -1.54 -1.03
C HIS A 23 -4.95 -2.91 -0.41
N LEU A 24 -4.19 -3.75 -1.11
CA LEU A 24 -3.69 -5.01 -0.54
C LEU A 24 -2.84 -4.71 0.70
N VAL A 25 -1.80 -3.88 0.56
CA VAL A 25 -0.89 -3.55 1.68
C VAL A 25 -1.62 -2.84 2.81
N ASP A 26 -2.56 -1.95 2.51
CA ASP A 26 -3.44 -1.32 3.49
C ASP A 26 -4.18 -2.36 4.34
N THR A 27 -4.84 -3.31 3.67
CA THR A 27 -5.56 -4.40 4.35
C THR A 27 -4.63 -5.19 5.27
N LEU A 28 -3.41 -5.50 4.82
CA LEU A 28 -2.44 -6.27 5.60
C LEU A 28 -1.96 -5.50 6.84
N LEU A 29 -1.54 -4.25 6.65
CA LEU A 29 -1.04 -3.39 7.72
C LEU A 29 -2.15 -3.05 8.73
N THR A 30 -3.37 -2.82 8.25
CA THR A 30 -4.56 -2.61 9.11
C THR A 30 -4.86 -3.86 9.92
N LYS A 31 -4.86 -5.06 9.32
CA LYS A 31 -5.04 -6.34 10.04
C LYS A 31 -3.92 -6.62 11.05
N ALA A 32 -2.70 -6.14 10.80
CA ALA A 32 -1.60 -6.20 11.76
C ALA A 32 -1.77 -5.25 12.97
N GLY A 33 -2.80 -4.39 12.96
CA GLY A 33 -3.18 -3.51 14.08
C GLY A 33 -2.71 -2.06 13.94
N ASN A 34 -2.23 -1.65 12.76
CA ASN A 34 -1.76 -0.31 12.47
C ASN A 34 -2.90 0.62 12.04
N VAL A 35 -2.61 1.92 11.96
CA VAL A 35 -3.44 2.91 11.27
C VAL A 35 -2.77 3.22 9.94
N VAL A 36 -3.43 2.93 8.83
CA VAL A 36 -2.84 3.10 7.50
C VAL A 36 -3.26 4.44 6.89
N LEU A 37 -2.30 5.14 6.31
CA LEU A 37 -2.50 6.33 5.49
C LEU A 37 -2.18 5.95 4.03
N ASN A 38 -3.20 5.92 3.19
CA ASN A 38 -3.11 5.35 1.85
C ASN A 38 -3.50 6.38 0.77
N PRO A 39 -2.56 6.85 -0.07
CA PRO A 39 -2.85 7.83 -1.11
C PRO A 39 -3.81 7.29 -2.18
N ALA A 40 -3.93 5.97 -2.35
CA ALA A 40 -4.88 5.35 -3.27
C ALA A 40 -6.35 5.47 -2.83
N THR A 41 -6.64 6.10 -1.69
CA THR A 41 -8.01 6.42 -1.24
C THR A 41 -8.42 7.86 -1.58
N LEU A 42 -7.50 8.68 -2.07
CA LEU A 42 -7.79 10.05 -2.48
C LEU A 42 -8.68 10.06 -3.74
N PRO A 43 -9.60 11.05 -3.85
CA PRO A 43 -10.50 11.17 -4.99
C PRO A 43 -9.72 11.44 -6.27
N ASP A 44 -10.30 11.06 -7.41
CA ASP A 44 -9.81 11.45 -8.73
C ASP A 44 -10.04 12.95 -9.00
N GLY A 45 -9.31 13.50 -9.97
CA GLY A 45 -9.51 14.86 -10.48
C GLY A 45 -8.64 15.94 -9.84
N LEU A 46 -7.73 15.58 -8.93
CA LEU A 46 -6.70 16.51 -8.43
C LEU A 46 -5.51 16.56 -9.38
N SER A 47 -4.84 17.71 -9.41
CA SER A 47 -3.55 17.86 -10.08
C SER A 47 -2.44 17.17 -9.27
N GLN A 48 -1.32 16.85 -9.95
CA GLN A 48 -0.19 16.21 -9.29
C GLN A 48 0.35 17.03 -8.08
N PRO A 49 0.49 18.37 -8.14
CA PRO A 49 0.89 19.16 -6.97
C PRO A 49 -0.10 19.10 -5.80
N GLU A 50 -1.40 19.06 -6.09
CA GLU A 50 -2.44 18.94 -5.05
C GLU A 50 -2.39 17.57 -4.36
N TYR A 51 -2.19 16.49 -5.12
CA TYR A 51 -1.91 15.17 -4.54
C TYR A 51 -0.67 15.20 -3.65
N MET A 52 0.43 15.82 -4.12
CA MET A 52 1.66 15.90 -3.35
C MET A 52 1.51 16.66 -2.03
N ASP A 53 0.73 17.74 -1.98
CA ASP A 53 0.50 18.48 -0.73
C ASP A 53 -0.21 17.61 0.31
N ILE A 54 -1.27 16.89 -0.10
CA ILE A 54 -2.00 15.96 0.75
C ILE A 54 -1.11 14.80 1.20
N CYS A 55 -0.35 14.20 0.28
CA CYS A 55 0.61 13.13 0.61
C CYS A 55 1.69 13.59 1.58
N CYS A 56 2.24 14.79 1.41
CA CYS A 56 3.21 15.36 2.33
C CYS A 56 2.60 15.60 3.73
N ALA A 57 1.31 15.98 3.82
CA ALA A 57 0.59 16.04 5.10
C ALA A 57 0.49 14.64 5.74
N MET A 58 0.11 13.62 4.98
CA MET A 58 0.06 12.23 5.46
C MET A 58 1.43 11.74 5.97
N VAL A 59 2.50 11.96 5.22
CA VAL A 59 3.88 11.62 5.61
C VAL A 59 4.30 12.30 6.91
N ARG A 60 3.97 13.59 7.09
CA ARG A 60 4.24 14.31 8.35
C ARG A 60 3.55 13.68 9.56
N CYS A 61 2.31 13.22 9.37
CA CYS A 61 1.48 12.59 10.41
C CYS A 61 1.85 11.13 10.73
N ALA A 62 2.50 10.44 9.80
CA ALA A 62 2.89 9.04 9.93
C ALA A 62 4.04 8.85 10.93
N ASP A 63 4.11 7.68 11.55
CA ASP A 63 5.23 7.25 12.38
C ASP A 63 6.25 6.48 11.53
N ALA A 64 5.77 5.78 10.49
CA ALA A 64 6.59 5.05 9.53
C ALA A 64 6.05 5.15 8.09
N LEU A 65 6.92 4.87 7.13
CA LEU A 65 6.56 4.68 5.72
C LEU A 65 6.77 3.22 5.34
N PHE A 66 5.87 2.69 4.52
CA PHE A 66 6.01 1.42 3.83
C PHE A 66 6.18 1.68 2.33
N MET A 67 7.38 1.41 1.82
CA MET A 67 7.76 1.64 0.44
C MET A 67 7.46 0.39 -0.37
N LEU A 68 6.56 0.49 -1.35
CA LEU A 68 6.25 -0.59 -2.29
C LEU A 68 7.41 -0.85 -3.24
N ASN A 69 7.41 -2.02 -3.88
CA ASN A 69 8.36 -2.36 -4.94
C ASN A 69 8.41 -1.26 -6.01
N ASP A 70 9.61 -1.03 -6.55
CA ASP A 70 9.89 -0.01 -7.56
C ASP A 70 9.58 1.43 -7.11
N TRP A 71 9.50 1.71 -5.81
CA TRP A 71 9.30 3.08 -5.30
C TRP A 71 10.38 4.05 -5.78
N GLU A 72 11.62 3.60 -5.98
CA GLU A 72 12.72 4.44 -6.47
C GLU A 72 12.47 4.97 -7.88
N LYS A 73 11.58 4.33 -8.65
CA LYS A 73 11.20 4.74 -10.01
C LYS A 73 10.07 5.77 -10.04
N SER A 74 9.46 6.07 -8.88
CA SER A 74 8.38 7.05 -8.76
C SER A 74 8.91 8.36 -8.17
N GLU A 75 8.85 9.44 -8.95
CA GLU A 75 9.27 10.77 -8.48
C GLU A 75 8.51 11.20 -7.22
N GLY A 76 7.21 10.87 -7.14
CA GLY A 76 6.38 11.14 -5.97
C GLY A 76 6.84 10.35 -4.73
N ALA A 77 7.05 9.04 -4.88
CA ALA A 77 7.49 8.19 -3.76
C ALA A 77 8.91 8.54 -3.31
N MET A 78 9.79 8.95 -4.22
CA MET A 78 11.11 9.47 -3.91
C MET A 78 11.03 10.77 -3.09
N ALA A 79 10.14 11.70 -3.45
CA ALA A 79 9.93 12.93 -2.69
C ALA A 79 9.44 12.64 -1.27
N GLU A 80 8.47 11.73 -1.13
CA GLU A 80 7.93 11.27 0.15
C GLU A 80 9.00 10.60 1.02
N TYR A 81 9.85 9.75 0.42
CA TYR A 81 10.99 9.11 1.08
C TYR A 81 11.96 10.16 1.65
N HIS A 82 12.34 11.16 0.85
CA HIS A 82 13.27 12.19 1.29
C HIS A 82 12.69 13.05 2.41
N LEU A 83 11.39 13.38 2.33
CA LEU A 83 10.68 14.08 3.40
C LEU A 83 10.68 13.25 4.69
N ALA A 84 10.29 11.97 4.61
CA ALA A 84 10.28 11.06 5.75
C ALA A 84 11.66 10.91 6.40
N LYS A 85 12.70 10.73 5.59
CA LYS A 85 14.09 10.66 6.04
C LYS A 85 14.51 11.93 6.76
N LYS A 86 14.16 13.11 6.21
CA LYS A 86 14.45 14.41 6.85
C LYS A 86 13.76 14.57 8.19
N LEU A 87 12.55 14.02 8.33
CA LEU A 87 11.75 14.04 9.55
C LEU A 87 12.11 12.92 10.54
N GLY A 88 13.08 12.06 10.22
CA GLY A 88 13.50 10.96 11.09
C GLY A 88 12.45 9.85 11.26
N LYS A 89 11.57 9.66 10.27
CA LYS A 89 10.55 8.60 10.28
C LYS A 89 11.18 7.24 10.04
N SER A 90 10.57 6.18 10.56
CA SER A 90 10.95 4.80 10.23
C SER A 90 10.57 4.50 8.78
N ILE A 91 11.47 3.87 8.03
CA ILE A 91 11.23 3.50 6.63
C ILE A 91 11.34 1.99 6.49
N LEU A 92 10.27 1.37 6.03
CA LEU A 92 10.16 -0.05 5.75
C LEU A 92 10.12 -0.23 4.24
N ILE A 93 11.01 -1.04 3.69
CA ILE A 93 11.04 -1.33 2.25
C ILE A 93 10.40 -2.70 2.06
N GLN A 94 9.54 -2.84 1.06
CA GLN A 94 8.97 -4.13 0.69
C GLN A 94 10.08 -5.09 0.22
N GLY A 95 10.38 -6.11 1.01
CA GLY A 95 11.16 -7.27 0.59
C GLY A 95 10.31 -8.34 -0.08
N GLU A 96 10.95 -9.26 -0.80
CA GLU A 96 10.30 -10.39 -1.48
C GLU A 96 9.51 -11.30 -0.51
N ASP A 97 9.89 -11.32 0.78
CA ASP A 97 9.29 -12.17 1.83
C ASP A 97 8.38 -11.41 2.82
N ASP A 98 8.25 -10.10 2.72
CA ASP A 98 7.75 -9.28 3.84
C ASP A 98 6.23 -9.29 3.99
N ILE A 99 5.50 -9.43 2.88
CA ILE A 99 4.05 -9.60 2.92
C ILE A 99 3.66 -10.94 3.59
N PRO A 100 4.26 -12.09 3.22
CA PRO A 100 4.04 -13.36 3.93
C PRO A 100 4.41 -13.34 5.42
N LYS A 101 5.54 -12.72 5.82
CA LYS A 101 5.99 -12.72 7.23
C LYS A 101 5.13 -11.84 8.14
N LEU A 102 4.63 -10.71 7.66
CA LEU A 102 3.66 -9.86 8.40
C LEU A 102 2.32 -10.58 8.61
N VAL A 103 1.99 -11.50 7.70
CA VAL A 103 0.77 -12.30 7.70
C VAL A 103 0.89 -13.51 8.65
N GLU A 104 2.05 -14.17 8.67
CA GLU A 104 2.34 -15.32 9.55
C GLU A 104 2.41 -14.95 11.04
N GLN A 105 3.01 -13.80 11.38
CA GLN A 105 3.20 -13.41 12.80
C GLN A 105 1.88 -13.18 13.56
N ARG A 106 0.71 -13.13 12.89
CA ARG A 106 -0.61 -12.95 13.52
C ARG A 106 -1.75 -13.81 12.95
N LYS A 107 -1.48 -14.90 12.24
CA LYS A 107 -2.50 -15.76 11.58
C LYS A 107 -3.46 -14.97 10.67
N ILE A 108 -2.94 -14.03 9.90
CA ILE A 108 -3.74 -13.38 8.86
C ILE A 108 -3.81 -14.38 7.70
N ILE A 109 -5.00 -14.66 7.15
CA ILE A 109 -5.13 -15.50 5.95
C ILE A 109 -5.33 -14.55 4.77
N VAL A 110 -4.34 -14.50 3.88
CA VAL A 110 -4.41 -13.77 2.61
C VAL A 110 -4.39 -14.82 1.52
N LYS A 111 -5.55 -15.09 0.91
CA LYS A 111 -5.60 -16.01 -0.23
C LYS A 111 -5.20 -15.24 -1.48
N VAL A 112 -3.97 -15.48 -1.94
CA VAL A 112 -3.44 -14.97 -3.21
C VAL A 112 -3.87 -15.94 -4.33
N CYS A 113 -4.29 -15.40 -5.47
CA CYS A 113 -4.74 -16.20 -6.61
C CYS A 113 -3.57 -17.05 -7.18
N GLN A 114 -3.75 -18.37 -7.25
CA GLN A 114 -2.70 -19.31 -7.69
C GLN A 114 -2.40 -19.28 -9.19
N VAL A 115 -3.25 -18.65 -10.01
CA VAL A 115 -3.10 -18.66 -11.47
C VAL A 115 -2.28 -17.47 -11.99
N TYR A 116 -2.39 -16.31 -11.36
CA TYR A 116 -1.75 -15.07 -11.82
C TYR A 116 -0.81 -14.42 -10.78
N GLY A 117 -0.73 -14.95 -9.56
CA GLY A 117 0.09 -14.37 -8.49
C GLY A 117 -0.29 -12.91 -8.19
N ALA A 118 0.70 -12.03 -8.06
CA ALA A 118 0.52 -10.60 -7.76
C ALA A 118 0.04 -9.75 -8.95
N SER A 119 -0.14 -10.34 -10.14
CA SER A 119 -0.40 -9.62 -11.40
C SER A 119 -1.88 -9.45 -11.75
N HIS A 120 -2.80 -9.70 -10.81
CA HIS A 120 -4.23 -9.64 -11.08
C HIS A 120 -4.92 -8.48 -10.36
N ASN A 121 -5.98 -7.94 -10.98
CA ASN A 121 -6.91 -7.03 -10.33
C ASN A 121 -7.76 -7.80 -9.33
N TYR A 122 -7.63 -7.50 -8.04
CA TYR A 122 -8.55 -8.02 -7.03
C TYR A 122 -9.59 -6.95 -6.71
N LEU A 123 -10.87 -7.32 -6.77
CA LEU A 123 -11.95 -6.47 -6.30
C LEU A 123 -12.15 -6.69 -4.79
N PRO A 124 -12.47 -5.63 -4.01
CA PRO A 124 -12.89 -5.79 -2.62
C PRO A 124 -14.13 -6.70 -2.58
N SER A 125 -14.12 -7.76 -1.77
CA SER A 125 -15.36 -8.48 -1.52
C SER A 125 -16.35 -7.58 -0.77
N ILE A 126 -17.62 -7.87 -0.98
CA ILE A 126 -18.77 -7.21 -0.35
C ILE A 126 -18.76 -7.43 1.19
N ASP A 127 -17.97 -8.39 1.70
CA ASP A 127 -17.93 -8.77 3.13
C ASP A 127 -16.78 -8.14 3.95
N ARG A 128 -15.97 -7.24 3.37
CA ARG A 128 -14.77 -6.63 4.02
C ARG A 128 -13.76 -7.64 4.60
N GLY A 129 -13.83 -8.91 4.19
CA GLY A 129 -12.99 -9.99 4.70
C GLY A 129 -12.19 -10.72 3.62
N THR A 130 -12.63 -10.63 2.36
CA THR A 130 -12.12 -11.41 1.24
C THR A 130 -11.76 -10.48 0.07
N MET A 131 -10.80 -10.85 -0.78
CA MET A 131 -10.59 -10.16 -2.06
C MET A 131 -11.01 -11.14 -3.14
N VAL A 132 -11.95 -10.78 -4.02
CA VAL A 132 -12.49 -11.73 -5.00
C VAL A 132 -11.77 -11.54 -6.33
N CYS A 133 -11.13 -12.59 -6.86
CA CYS A 133 -10.65 -12.65 -8.24
C CYS A 133 -11.82 -12.98 -9.17
N GLU A 134 -11.98 -12.25 -10.28
CA GLU A 134 -12.98 -12.54 -11.33
C GLU A 134 -12.70 -13.87 -12.06
N CYS A 135 -11.50 -14.43 -11.88
CA CYS A 135 -11.04 -15.65 -12.55
C CYS A 135 -11.65 -16.96 -12.02
N GLY A 136 -12.39 -16.95 -10.90
CA GLY A 136 -13.07 -18.14 -10.36
C GLY A 136 -12.16 -19.28 -9.86
N ALA A 137 -10.84 -19.11 -9.85
CA ALA A 137 -9.88 -20.13 -9.45
C ALA A 137 -9.67 -20.12 -7.92
N TRP A 138 -10.56 -20.78 -7.17
CA TRP A 138 -10.39 -21.05 -5.74
C TRP A 138 -10.20 -22.55 -5.52
N LYS A 139 -9.02 -22.97 -5.09
CA LYS A 139 -8.82 -24.19 -4.31
C LYS A 139 -8.08 -23.83 -3.03
#